data_AF-A0A661YRQ2-F1
#
_entry.id   AF-A0A661YRQ2-F1
#
_cell.length_a   1.000
_cell.length_b   1.000
_cell.length_c   1.000
_cell.angle_alpha   90.00
_cell.angle_beta   90.00
_cell.angle_gamma   90.00
#
_symmetry.space_group_name_H-M   'P 1'
#
loop_
_entity.id
_entity.type
_entity.pdbx_description
1 polymer ?
#
loop_
_entity_poly.entity_id
_entity_poly.type
_entity_poly.pdbx_seq_one_letter_code
_entity_poly.pdbx_strand_id
1 'polypeptide(L)'
;MKEAIRAEQQTIIKNRTIENLENSINQNHQQFLKQLGMAINQIGHQNRKGAIYYLVQAQVTEKESKYLFKQLKNLQKQLLQLTRAEIELINKIAA
;
A
#
# COMPACT_ATOMS: atom_id res chain seq x y z
N MET A 1 -20.65 -15.28 -21.11
CA MET A 1 -20.57 -15.92 -19.77
C MET A 1 -19.13 -16.15 -19.31
N LYS A 2 -18.27 -16.84 -20.08
CA LYS A 2 -16.85 -17.05 -19.71
C LYS A 2 -16.04 -15.75 -19.55
N GLU A 3 -16.30 -14.72 -20.37
CA GLU A 3 -15.58 -13.44 -20.30
C GLU A 3 -15.96 -12.61 -19.07
N ALA A 4 -17.25 -12.54 -18.73
CA ALA A 4 -17.74 -11.86 -17.53
C ALA A 4 -17.16 -12.49 -16.24
N ILE A 5 -17.14 -13.82 -16.15
CA ILE A 5 -16.52 -14.55 -15.03
C ILE A 5 -15.02 -14.25 -14.92
N ARG A 6 -14.32 -14.11 -16.05
CA ARG A 6 -12.88 -13.80 -16.08
C ARG A 6 -12.59 -12.37 -15.64
N ALA A 7 -13.43 -11.41 -16.01
CA ALA A 7 -13.34 -10.02 -15.56
C ALA A 7 -13.57 -9.91 -14.05
N GLU A 8 -14.60 -10.58 -13.53
CA GLU A 8 -14.91 -10.62 -12.10
C GLU A 8 -13.77 -11.24 -11.27
N GLN A 9 -13.19 -12.35 -11.74
CA GLN A 9 -12.01 -12.97 -11.11
C GLN A 9 -10.80 -12.02 -11.07
N GLN A 10 -10.55 -11.25 -12.14
CA GLN A 10 -9.47 -10.27 -12.16
C GLN A 10 -9.71 -9.13 -11.17
N THR A 11 -10.95 -8.65 -11.06
CA THR A 11 -11.36 -7.65 -10.07
C THR A 11 -11.15 -8.14 -8.65
N ILE A 12 -11.50 -9.39 -8.34
CA ILE A 12 -11.25 -10.01 -7.02
C ILE A 12 -9.75 -10.08 -6.70
N ILE A 13 -8.92 -10.50 -7.65
CA ILE A 13 -7.45 -10.58 -7.47
C ILE A 13 -6.87 -9.18 -7.20
N LYS A 14 -7.32 -8.17 -7.94
CA LYS A 14 -6.89 -6.78 -7.75
C LYS A 14 -7.29 -6.23 -6.38
N ASN A 15 -8.52 -6.51 -5.93
CA ASN A 15 -9.01 -6.09 -4.61
C ASN A 15 -8.20 -6.72 -3.47
N ARG A 16 -7.93 -8.04 -3.54
CA ARG A 16 -7.06 -8.70 -2.54
C ARG A 16 -5.64 -8.13 -2.52
N THR A 17 -5.12 -7.76 -3.69
CA THR A 17 -3.79 -7.15 -3.79
C THR A 17 -3.77 -5.76 -3.16
N ILE A 18 -4.83 -4.96 -3.34
CA ILE A 18 -5.02 -3.65 -2.70
C ILE A 18 -5.07 -3.81 -1.19
N GLU A 19 -5.89 -4.72 -0.66
CA GLU A 19 -6.01 -4.98 0.78
C GLU A 19 -4.66 -5.40 1.39
N ASN A 20 -3.93 -6.30 0.73
CA ASN A 20 -2.60 -6.70 1.17
C ASN A 20 -1.62 -5.53 1.20
N LEU A 21 -1.65 -4.65 0.20
CA LEU A 21 -0.80 -3.46 0.18
C LEU A 21 -1.16 -2.49 1.30
N GLU A 22 -2.44 -2.27 1.57
CA GLU A 22 -2.90 -1.43 2.68
C GLU A 22 -2.42 -1.99 4.03
N ASN A 23 -2.52 -3.31 4.21
CA ASN A 23 -1.99 -3.99 5.39
C ASN A 23 -0.47 -3.83 5.54
N SER A 24 0.30 -4.01 4.47
CA SER A 24 1.76 -3.81 4.49
C SER A 24 2.15 -2.35 4.76
N ILE A 25 1.41 -1.38 4.22
CA ILE A 25 1.62 0.05 4.50
C ILE A 25 1.38 0.35 5.98
N ASN A 26 0.29 -0.18 6.54
CA ASN A 26 -0.02 -0.01 7.97
C ASN A 26 1.05 -0.64 8.86
N GLN A 27 1.52 -1.86 8.53
CA GLN A 27 2.62 -2.50 9.25
C GLN A 27 3.91 -1.66 9.20
N ASN A 28 4.27 -1.13 8.03
CA ASN A 28 5.43 -0.26 7.88
C ASN A 28 5.26 1.05 8.67
N HIS A 29 4.06 1.62 8.73
CA HIS A 29 3.79 2.81 9.53
C HIS A 29 3.98 2.55 11.03
N GLN A 30 3.44 1.45 11.56
CA GLN A 30 3.62 1.07 12.96
C GLN A 30 5.10 0.82 13.29
N GLN A 31 5.82 0.15 12.39
CA GLN A 31 7.25 -0.10 12.53
C GLN A 31 8.07 1.21 12.52
N PHE A 32 7.73 2.15 11.63
CA PHE A 32 8.34 3.47 11.57
C PHE A 32 8.18 4.23 12.89
N LEU A 33 6.96 4.29 13.44
CA LEU A 33 6.70 4.94 14.73
C LEU A 33 7.48 4.29 15.87
N LYS A 34 7.55 2.95 15.88
CA LYS A 34 8.35 2.21 16.85
C LYS A 34 9.84 2.57 16.77
N GLN A 35 10.41 2.65 15.56
CA GLN A 35 11.81 3.03 15.35
C GLN A 35 12.08 4.47 15.82
N LEU A 36 11.17 5.41 15.54
CA LEU A 36 11.28 6.78 16.07
C LEU A 36 11.22 6.81 17.61
N GLY A 37 10.31 6.05 18.22
CA GLY A 37 10.23 5.93 19.67
C GLY A 37 11.52 5.39 20.29
N MET A 38 12.11 4.36 19.67
CA MET A 38 13.41 3.83 20.09
C MET A 38 14.53 4.88 19.93
N ALA A 39 14.55 5.61 18.82
CA ALA A 39 15.54 6.68 18.61
C ALA A 39 15.44 7.76 19.69
N ILE A 40 14.22 8.23 20.01
CA ILE A 40 13.97 9.21 21.08
C ILE A 40 14.45 8.69 22.42
N ASN A 41 14.17 7.42 22.73
CA ASN A 41 14.63 6.81 23.98
C ASN A 41 16.17 6.77 24.06
N GLN A 42 16.84 6.40 22.96
CA GLN A 42 18.32 6.42 22.91
C GLN A 42 18.89 7.83 23.07
N ILE A 43 18.21 8.86 22.54
CA ILE A 43 18.59 10.27 22.77
C ILE A 43 18.47 10.61 24.27
N GLY A 44 17.39 10.21 24.93
CA GLY A 44 17.19 10.40 26.37
C GLY A 44 18.28 9.74 27.21
N HIS A 45 18.79 8.58 26.76
CA HIS A 45 19.94 7.89 27.36
C HIS A 45 21.32 8.41 26.91
N GLN A 46 21.37 9.51 26.16
CA GLN A 46 22.61 10.08 25.59
C GLN A 46 23.39 9.10 24.68
N ASN A 47 22.75 8.03 24.21
CA ASN A 47 23.33 7.08 23.29
C ASN A 47 23.15 7.53 21.85
N ARG A 48 24.05 8.41 21.40
CA ARG A 48 24.03 8.96 20.04
C ARG A 48 24.09 7.88 18.95
N LYS A 49 24.91 6.84 19.13
CA LYS A 49 25.06 5.77 18.11
C LYS A 49 23.76 4.98 17.97
N GLY A 50 23.12 4.62 19.09
CA GLY A 50 21.83 3.95 19.10
C GLY A 50 20.72 4.81 18.48
N ALA A 51 20.69 6.10 18.78
CA ALA A 51 19.74 7.04 18.20
C ALA A 51 19.89 7.10 16.67
N ILE A 52 21.12 7.29 16.16
CA ILE A 52 21.39 7.34 14.71
C ILE A 52 20.98 6.03 14.05
N TYR A 53 21.28 4.88 14.66
CA TYR A 53 20.89 3.58 14.12
C TYR A 53 19.38 3.49 13.89
N TYR A 54 18.56 3.83 14.89
CA TYR A 54 17.11 3.75 14.76
C TYR A 54 16.52 4.80 13.82
N LEU A 55 17.13 5.99 13.71
CA LEU A 55 16.74 7.00 12.72
C LEU A 55 17.00 6.53 11.28
N VAL A 56 18.15 5.89 11.03
CA VAL A 56 18.44 5.31 9.70
C VAL A 56 17.43 4.22 9.35
N GLN A 57 17.10 3.35 10.31
CA GLN A 57 16.08 2.31 10.12
C GLN A 57 14.70 2.92 9.83
N ALA A 58 14.29 3.95 10.57
CA ALA A 58 13.05 4.69 10.30
C ALA A 58 13.03 5.26 8.88
N GLN A 59 14.13 5.86 8.42
CA GLN A 59 14.22 6.40 7.07
C GLN A 59 14.09 5.32 5.99
N VAL A 60 14.63 4.12 6.21
CA VAL A 60 14.48 2.98 5.30
C VAL A 60 13.01 2.54 5.23
N THR A 61 12.37 2.33 6.38
CA THR A 61 10.96 1.93 6.46
C THR A 61 10.03 2.98 5.84
N GLU A 62 10.34 4.28 5.98
CA GLU A 62 9.59 5.35 5.31
C GLU A 62 9.68 5.26 3.78
N LYS A 63 10.88 4.98 3.23
CA LYS A 63 11.09 4.82 1.79
C LYS A 63 10.31 3.61 1.24
N GLU A 64 10.31 2.50 1.96
CA GLU A 64 9.55 1.31 1.61
C GLU A 64 8.04 1.60 1.63
N SER A 65 7.54 2.26 2.66
CA SER A 65 6.13 2.67 2.74
C SER A 65 5.72 3.58 1.58
N LYS A 66 6.57 4.56 1.20
CA LYS A 66 6.35 5.42 0.03
C LYS A 66 6.27 4.64 -1.28
N TYR A 67 7.11 3.62 -1.43
CA TYR A 67 7.09 2.74 -2.60
C TYR A 67 5.77 1.94 -2.68
N LEU A 68 5.36 1.31 -1.58
CA LEU A 68 4.10 0.57 -1.50
C LEU A 68 2.89 1.47 -1.79
N PHE A 69 2.89 2.70 -1.26
CA PHE A 69 1.82 3.66 -1.50
C PHE A 69 1.71 4.07 -2.99
N LYS A 70 2.85 4.16 -3.69
CA LYS A 70 2.85 4.39 -5.15
C LYS A 70 2.25 3.20 -5.90
N GLN A 71 2.57 1.96 -5.50
CA GLN A 71 1.97 0.76 -6.08
C GLN A 71 0.46 0.70 -5.85
N LEU A 72 0.02 0.98 -4.61
CA LEU A 72 -1.40 1.05 -4.24
C LEU A 72 -2.17 2.03 -5.12
N LYS A 73 -1.65 3.27 -5.26
CA LYS A 73 -2.26 4.29 -6.13
C LYS A 73 -2.37 3.84 -7.59
N ASN A 74 -1.37 3.15 -8.11
CA ASN A 74 -1.41 2.64 -9.48
C ASN A 74 -2.47 1.56 -9.65
N LEU A 75 -2.58 0.63 -8.70
CA LEU A 75 -3.60 -0.42 -8.74
C LEU A 75 -5.01 0.14 -8.61
N GLN A 76 -5.23 1.10 -7.70
CA GLN A 76 -6.52 1.79 -7.55
C GLN A 76 -6.93 2.49 -8.86
N LYS A 77 -5.99 3.13 -9.57
CA LYS A 77 -6.25 3.73 -10.89
C LYS A 77 -6.62 2.69 -11.94
N GLN A 78 -5.89 1.57 -12.00
CA GLN A 78 -6.18 0.48 -12.93
C GLN A 78 -7.55 -0.16 -12.66
N LEU A 79 -7.91 -0.30 -11.39
CA LEU A 79 -9.22 -0.82 -10.99
C LEU A 79 -10.34 0.13 -11.45
N LEU A 80 -10.20 1.44 -11.18
CA LEU A 80 -11.17 2.44 -11.61
C LEU A 80 -11.37 2.45 -13.14
N GLN A 81 -10.28 2.29 -13.91
CA GLN A 81 -10.36 2.20 -15.37
C GLN A 81 -11.13 0.95 -15.83
N LEU A 82 -10.87 -0.20 -15.22
CA LEU A 82 -11.62 -1.43 -15.52
C LEU A 82 -13.11 -1.25 -15.19
N THR A 83 -13.43 -0.75 -14.01
CA THR A 83 -14.83 -0.56 -13.58
C THR A 83 -15.57 0.41 -14.52
N ARG A 84 -14.91 1.48 -14.99
CA ARG A 84 -15.50 2.38 -16.00
C ARG A 84 -15.79 1.67 -17.32
N ALA A 85 -14.84 0.88 -17.81
CA ALA A 85 -15.01 0.13 -19.05
C ALA A 85 -16.13 -0.92 -18.95
N GLU A 86 -16.27 -1.58 -17.78
CA GLU A 86 -17.36 -2.52 -17.51
C GLU A 86 -18.72 -1.82 -17.52
N ILE A 87 -18.85 -0.64 -16.89
CA ILE A 87 -20.08 0.16 -16.89
C ILE A 87 -20.46 0.59 -18.32
N GLU A 88 -19.50 1.07 -19.10
CA GLU A 88 -19.74 1.46 -20.50
C GLU A 88 -20.22 0.28 -21.36
N LEU A 89 -19.66 -0.91 -21.15
CA LEU A 89 -20.08 -2.11 -21.85
C LEU A 89 -21.53 -2.49 -21.48
N ILE A 90 -21.88 -2.44 -20.20
CA ILE A 90 -23.24 -2.71 -19.73
C ILE A 90 -24.23 -1.73 -20.35
N ASN A 91 -23.91 -0.44 -20.35
CA ASN A 91 -24.77 0.60 -20.94
C ASN A 91 -24.99 0.38 -22.45
N LYS A 92 -23.99 -0.11 -23.18
CA LYS A 92 -24.13 -0.46 -24.61
C LYS A 92 -25.00 -1.68 -24.86
N ILE A 93 -25.04 -2.64 -23.93
CA ILE A 93 -25.87 -3.84 -24.03
C ILE A 93 -27.33 -3.53 -23.66
N ALA A 94 -27.54 -2.57 -22.75
CA ALA A 94 -28.86 -2.16 -22.29
C ALA A 94 -29.56 -1.12 -23.20
N ALA A 95 -28.87 -0.59 -24.21
CA ALA A 95 -29.38 0.36 -25.21
C ALA A 95 -29.75 -0.35 -26.51
#